data_AF-A0A5P1FFM9-F1
#
_entry.id   AF-A0A5P1FFM9-F1
#
_cell.length_a   1.000
_cell.length_b   1.000
_cell.length_c   1.000
_cell.angle_alpha   90.00
_cell.angle_beta   90.00
_cell.angle_gamma   90.00
#
_symmetry.space_group_name_H-M   'P 1'
#
loop_
_entity.id
_entity.type
_entity.pdbx_description
1 polymer ?
#
loop_
_entity_poly.entity_id
_entity_poly.type
_entity_poly.pdbx_seq_one_letter_code
_entity_poly.pdbx_strand_id
1 'polypeptide(L)'
;MMAIKDVDGMFSTLDPEYYDILMKVAKFDELVDIAHQYLNNFCQELEKYKRPQVHKTSPLVDHIIEANQTNRMKVYIEAGSRHRYDDIKNISMLYSCTQRLQEHLTEVKVLLHELESLKEDAIDIAQRVNRSTTQFLDMHISDKERLSFEEEDMVESLHLQDKSTSHATLMAVIYNMFRLDYAMQEKIINSINLVDTKSEQLESYCFMWKLRPYINDDVMRQGWKLVP
;
A
#
# COMPACT_ATOMS: atom_id res chain seq x y z
N MET A 1 22.84 -23.10 -33.56
CA MET A 1 21.69 -22.24 -33.96
C MET A 1 20.36 -22.57 -33.27
N MET A 2 20.27 -23.59 -32.39
CA MET A 2 19.02 -23.92 -31.67
C MET A 2 18.93 -23.25 -30.27
N ALA A 3 20.06 -22.89 -29.66
CA ALA A 3 20.10 -22.28 -28.32
C ALA A 3 19.68 -20.79 -28.30
N ILE A 4 20.00 -20.03 -29.36
CA ILE A 4 19.72 -18.58 -29.42
C ILE A 4 18.20 -18.29 -29.52
N LYS A 5 17.42 -19.21 -30.12
CA LYS A 5 15.95 -19.06 -30.21
C LYS A 5 15.23 -19.29 -28.87
N ASP A 6 15.80 -20.06 -27.96
CA ASP A 6 15.23 -20.25 -26.62
C ASP A 6 15.46 -19.03 -25.72
N VAL A 7 16.55 -18.28 -25.96
CA VAL A 7 16.88 -17.07 -25.19
C VAL A 7 15.91 -15.92 -25.51
N ASP A 8 15.58 -15.71 -26.79
CA ASP A 8 14.61 -14.69 -27.24
C ASP A 8 13.17 -15.00 -26.74
N GLY A 9 12.84 -16.29 -26.60
CA GLY A 9 11.62 -16.78 -25.96
C GLY A 9 11.57 -16.60 -24.43
N MET A 10 12.73 -16.56 -23.76
CA MET A 10 12.84 -16.26 -22.32
C MET A 10 12.79 -14.74 -22.02
N PHE A 11 13.12 -13.89 -23.00
CA PHE A 11 12.93 -12.44 -22.87
C PHE A 11 11.45 -12.02 -22.90
N SER A 12 10.62 -12.74 -23.65
CA SER A 12 9.19 -12.46 -23.76
C SER A 12 8.39 -12.84 -22.50
N THR A 13 8.99 -13.51 -21.51
CA THR A 13 8.29 -13.92 -20.28
C THR A 13 8.41 -12.91 -19.14
N LEU A 14 9.53 -12.18 -19.02
CA LEU A 14 9.78 -11.25 -17.91
C LEU A 14 9.05 -9.90 -18.05
N ASP A 15 8.86 -9.40 -19.27
CA ASP A 15 8.18 -8.12 -19.52
C ASP A 15 6.68 -8.16 -19.12
N PRO A 16 5.91 -9.23 -19.40
CA PRO A 16 4.54 -9.40 -18.91
C PRO A 16 4.41 -9.42 -17.38
N GLU A 17 5.25 -10.17 -16.69
CA GLU A 17 5.21 -10.30 -15.22
C GLU A 17 5.56 -8.97 -14.55
N TYR A 18 6.48 -8.23 -15.17
CA TYR A 18 6.85 -6.89 -14.73
C TYR A 18 5.72 -5.88 -14.87
N TYR A 19 5.06 -5.89 -16.02
CA TYR A 19 3.88 -5.06 -16.24
C TYR A 19 2.75 -5.41 -15.26
N ASP A 20 2.52 -6.70 -15.02
CA ASP A 20 1.49 -7.16 -14.09
C ASP A 20 1.77 -6.68 -12.67
N ILE A 21 3.01 -6.74 -12.18
CA ILE A 21 3.37 -6.19 -10.87
C ILE A 21 3.03 -4.70 -10.78
N LEU A 22 3.42 -3.91 -11.78
CA LEU A 22 3.16 -2.46 -11.76
C LEU A 22 1.68 -2.13 -11.87
N MET A 23 0.90 -2.91 -12.62
CA MET A 23 -0.56 -2.78 -12.66
C MET A 23 -1.21 -3.09 -11.31
N LYS A 24 -0.74 -4.13 -10.61
CA LYS A 24 -1.22 -4.47 -9.25
C LYS A 24 -0.84 -3.40 -8.25
N VAL A 25 0.35 -2.83 -8.35
CA VAL A 25 0.80 -1.69 -7.55
C VAL A 25 -0.08 -0.46 -7.79
N ALA A 26 -0.36 -0.10 -9.04
CA ALA A 26 -1.23 1.03 -9.35
C ALA A 26 -2.64 0.85 -8.75
N LYS A 27 -3.19 -0.36 -8.85
CA LYS A 27 -4.48 -0.70 -8.21
C LYS A 27 -4.41 -0.62 -6.68
N PHE A 28 -3.30 -1.06 -6.09
CA PHE A 28 -3.08 -0.92 -4.65
C PHE A 28 -3.13 0.56 -4.26
N ASP A 29 -2.41 1.42 -4.96
CA ASP A 29 -2.37 2.85 -4.67
C ASP A 29 -3.76 3.51 -4.79
N GLU A 30 -4.55 3.14 -5.80
CA GLU A 30 -5.94 3.60 -5.95
C GLU A 30 -6.79 3.22 -4.73
N LEU A 31 -6.69 1.97 -4.27
CA LEU A 31 -7.41 1.51 -3.07
C LEU A 31 -6.98 2.28 -1.82
N VAL A 32 -5.68 2.57 -1.68
CA VAL A 32 -5.14 3.35 -0.55
C VAL A 32 -5.71 4.77 -0.51
N ASP A 33 -5.86 5.42 -1.66
CA ASP A 33 -6.47 6.74 -1.75
C ASP A 33 -7.96 6.71 -1.39
N ILE A 34 -8.69 5.70 -1.85
CA ILE A 34 -10.11 5.49 -1.49
C ILE A 34 -10.24 5.26 0.03
N ALA A 35 -9.41 4.39 0.59
CA ALA A 35 -9.41 4.10 2.02
C ALA A 35 -9.04 5.33 2.86
N HIS A 36 -8.12 6.16 2.39
CA HIS A 36 -7.79 7.43 3.05
C HIS A 36 -9.00 8.37 3.12
N GLN A 37 -9.87 8.39 2.11
CA GLN A 37 -11.11 9.16 2.16
C GLN A 37 -12.06 8.62 3.24
N TYR A 38 -12.21 7.30 3.35
CA TYR A 38 -13.01 6.69 4.42
C TYR A 38 -12.43 6.96 5.81
N LEU A 39 -11.11 6.93 5.95
CA LEU A 39 -10.43 7.28 7.19
C LEU A 39 -10.71 8.75 7.56
N ASN A 40 -10.56 9.69 6.64
CA ASN A 40 -10.85 11.10 6.90
C ASN A 40 -12.32 11.34 7.26
N ASN A 41 -13.25 10.66 6.58
CA ASN A 41 -14.67 10.73 6.91
C ASN A 41 -14.94 10.17 8.31
N PHE A 42 -14.31 9.05 8.67
CA PHE A 42 -14.39 8.50 10.03
C PHE A 42 -13.92 9.53 11.06
N CYS A 43 -12.81 10.23 10.80
CA CYS A 43 -12.30 11.27 11.69
C CYS A 43 -13.29 12.41 11.89
N GLN A 44 -13.85 12.92 10.80
CA GLN A 44 -14.82 14.01 10.84
C GLN A 44 -16.11 13.61 11.59
N GLU A 45 -16.61 12.41 11.33
CA GLU A 45 -17.81 11.90 12.01
C GLU A 45 -17.53 11.62 13.50
N LEU A 46 -16.33 11.13 13.85
CA LEU A 46 -15.96 10.89 15.24
C LEU A 46 -15.89 12.20 16.03
N GLU A 47 -15.36 13.27 15.43
CA GLU A 47 -15.36 14.60 16.05
C GLU A 47 -16.78 15.17 16.21
N LYS A 48 -17.70 14.89 15.27
CA LYS A 48 -19.12 15.23 15.44
C LYS A 48 -19.80 14.40 16.54
N TYR A 49 -19.36 13.16 16.74
CA TYR A 49 -19.88 12.26 17.76
C TYR A 49 -19.41 12.65 19.17
N LYS A 50 -18.19 13.20 19.28
CA LYS A 50 -17.73 13.91 20.48
C LYS A 50 -18.63 15.13 20.66
N ARG A 51 -19.39 15.11 21.75
CA ARG A 51 -20.56 15.97 21.96
C ARG A 51 -20.21 17.46 21.74
N PRO A 52 -20.90 18.18 20.83
CA PRO A 52 -20.72 19.62 20.68
C PRO A 52 -20.92 20.32 22.03
N GLN A 53 -20.00 21.22 22.39
CA GLN A 53 -20.16 22.03 23.60
C GLN A 53 -21.44 22.86 23.51
N VAL A 54 -22.16 23.00 24.61
CA VAL A 54 -23.33 23.89 24.66
C VAL A 54 -22.83 25.32 24.49
N HIS A 55 -22.99 25.86 23.29
CA HIS A 55 -22.54 27.20 22.96
C HIS A 55 -23.36 28.25 23.73
N LYS A 56 -22.66 29.02 24.55
CA LYS A 56 -23.15 30.20 25.28
C LYS A 56 -23.19 31.45 24.40
N THR A 57 -23.51 31.30 23.12
CA THR A 57 -23.40 32.38 22.12
C THR A 57 -24.51 33.42 22.23
N SER A 58 -25.61 33.09 22.92
CA SER A 58 -26.73 34.01 23.16
C SER A 58 -26.70 34.54 24.59
N PRO A 59 -26.76 35.88 24.80
CA PRO A 59 -26.84 36.48 26.13
C PRO A 59 -28.00 35.92 26.97
N LEU A 60 -29.12 35.60 26.32
CA LEU A 60 -30.29 35.00 26.98
C LEU A 60 -29.97 33.59 27.49
N VAL A 61 -29.31 32.76 26.67
CA VAL A 61 -28.92 31.39 27.04
C VAL A 61 -27.91 31.41 28.18
N ASP A 62 -26.94 32.33 28.12
CA ASP A 62 -25.95 32.48 29.18
C ASP A 62 -26.61 32.87 30.51
N HIS A 63 -27.52 33.85 30.49
CA HIS A 63 -28.24 34.28 31.70
C HIS A 63 -29.10 33.17 32.30
N ILE A 64 -29.79 32.37 31.45
CA ILE A 64 -30.56 31.22 31.89
C ILE A 64 -29.67 30.16 32.54
N ILE A 65 -28.50 29.88 31.95
CA ILE A 65 -27.52 28.94 32.49
C ILE A 65 -27.01 29.42 33.84
N GLU A 66 -26.63 30.70 33.95
CA GLU A 66 -26.12 31.32 35.17
C GLU A 66 -27.15 31.30 36.30
N ALA A 67 -28.40 31.65 36.02
CA ALA A 67 -29.48 31.64 37.00
C ALA A 67 -29.82 30.24 37.55
N ASN A 68 -29.46 29.16 36.82
CA ASN A 68 -29.82 27.77 37.14
C ASN A 68 -28.60 26.87 37.39
N GLN A 69 -27.43 27.43 37.74
CA GLN A 69 -26.19 26.67 37.94
C GLN A 69 -26.26 25.72 39.14
N THR A 70 -26.64 24.48 38.89
CA THR A 70 -26.45 23.35 39.81
C THR A 70 -25.25 22.51 39.38
N ASN A 71 -24.66 21.75 40.30
CA ASN A 71 -23.59 20.79 39.94
C ASN A 71 -24.04 19.82 38.83
N ARG A 72 -25.31 19.39 38.86
CA ARG A 72 -25.89 18.55 37.81
C ARG A 72 -25.97 19.25 36.45
N MET A 73 -26.36 20.53 36.43
CA MET A 73 -26.45 21.33 35.21
C MET A 73 -25.06 21.59 34.61
N LYS A 74 -24.05 21.86 35.45
CA LYS A 74 -22.65 22.03 35.00
C LYS A 74 -22.15 20.78 34.29
N VAL A 75 -22.32 19.61 34.91
CA VAL A 75 -21.95 18.32 34.29
C VAL A 75 -22.69 18.09 32.97
N TYR A 76 -23.97 18.46 32.87
CA TYR A 76 -24.75 18.30 31.63
C TYR A 76 -24.29 19.24 30.50
N ILE A 77 -23.94 20.49 30.84
CA ILE A 77 -23.41 21.49 29.92
C ILE A 77 -22.00 21.12 29.45
N GLU A 78 -21.12 20.74 30.38
CA GLU A 78 -19.77 20.24 30.11
C GLU A 78 -19.83 19.00 29.22
N ALA A 79 -20.82 18.14 29.45
CA ALA A 79 -21.03 16.98 28.61
C ALA A 79 -21.58 17.34 27.22
N GLY A 80 -22.07 18.54 26.92
CA GLY A 80 -22.54 18.90 25.58
C GLY A 80 -23.91 18.33 25.16
N SER A 81 -24.41 18.76 24.00
CA SER A 81 -25.73 18.37 23.48
C SER A 81 -25.66 17.19 22.52
N ARG A 82 -26.57 16.21 22.68
CA ARG A 82 -26.76 15.10 21.74
C ARG A 82 -28.16 15.17 21.13
N HIS A 83 -28.24 15.17 19.81
CA HIS A 83 -29.51 15.09 19.10
C HIS A 83 -29.67 13.66 18.56
N ARG A 84 -30.69 12.93 19.05
CA ARG A 84 -30.84 11.48 18.81
C ARG A 84 -30.78 11.10 17.33
N TYR A 85 -31.40 11.90 16.46
CA TYR A 85 -31.40 11.62 15.02
C TYR A 85 -29.99 11.72 14.42
N ASP A 86 -29.24 12.76 14.81
CA ASP A 86 -27.88 12.99 14.33
C ASP A 86 -26.92 11.95 14.89
N ASP A 87 -27.11 11.52 16.14
CA ASP A 87 -26.35 10.43 16.75
C ASP A 87 -26.52 9.12 15.97
N ILE A 88 -27.76 8.74 15.61
CA ILE A 88 -28.03 7.52 14.84
C ILE A 88 -27.38 7.60 13.47
N LYS A 89 -27.51 8.74 12.78
CA LYS A 89 -26.91 8.96 11.46
C LYS A 89 -25.39 8.88 11.53
N ASN A 90 -24.78 9.56 12.49
CA ASN A 90 -23.33 9.61 12.68
C ASN A 90 -22.78 8.21 13.04
N ILE A 91 -23.38 7.50 14.00
CA ILE A 91 -22.99 6.12 14.34
C ILE A 91 -23.08 5.21 13.11
N SER A 92 -24.15 5.33 12.32
CA SER A 92 -24.29 4.55 11.08
C SER A 92 -23.19 4.88 10.07
N MET A 93 -22.78 6.14 9.94
CA MET A 93 -21.68 6.55 9.07
C MET A 93 -20.32 6.03 9.57
N LEU A 94 -20.06 6.12 10.88
CA LEU A 94 -18.85 5.58 11.50
C LEU A 94 -18.72 4.07 11.30
N TYR A 95 -19.83 3.34 11.49
CA TYR A 95 -19.89 1.91 11.21
C TYR A 95 -19.61 1.62 9.73
N SER A 96 -20.23 2.37 8.83
CA SER A 96 -19.99 2.23 7.39
C SER A 96 -18.53 2.48 7.02
N CYS A 97 -17.90 3.53 7.56
CA CYS A 97 -16.48 3.81 7.33
C CYS A 97 -15.60 2.67 7.85
N THR A 98 -15.88 2.17 9.06
CA THR A 98 -15.14 1.04 9.65
C THR A 98 -15.25 -0.20 8.77
N GLN A 99 -16.46 -0.52 8.30
CA GLN A 99 -16.68 -1.64 7.40
C GLN A 99 -15.92 -1.47 6.08
N ARG A 100 -15.97 -0.29 5.44
CA ARG A 100 -15.24 0.00 4.20
C ARG A 100 -13.72 -0.12 4.37
N LEU A 101 -13.19 0.31 5.51
CA LEU A 101 -11.77 0.16 5.83
C LEU A 101 -11.38 -1.33 6.00
N GLN A 102 -12.25 -2.15 6.58
CA GLN A 102 -12.03 -3.60 6.68
C GLN A 102 -12.13 -4.31 5.33
N GLU A 103 -13.07 -3.90 4.48
CA GLU A 103 -13.17 -4.35 3.08
C GLU A 103 -11.87 -4.03 2.33
N HIS A 104 -11.37 -2.80 2.45
CA HIS A 104 -10.07 -2.38 1.90
C HIS A 104 -8.92 -3.28 2.36
N LEU A 105 -8.79 -3.58 3.65
CA LEU A 105 -7.73 -4.49 4.13
C LEU A 105 -7.80 -5.87 3.48
N THR A 106 -9.02 -6.36 3.23
CA THR A 106 -9.23 -7.66 2.60
C THR A 106 -8.80 -7.61 1.13
N GLU A 107 -9.22 -6.57 0.39
CA GLU A 107 -8.87 -6.39 -1.02
C GLU A 107 -7.36 -6.20 -1.22
N VAL A 108 -6.75 -5.33 -0.43
CA VAL A 108 -5.31 -5.07 -0.49
C VAL A 108 -4.50 -6.32 -0.13
N LYS A 109 -4.96 -7.12 0.83
CA LYS A 109 -4.32 -8.39 1.18
C LYS A 109 -4.31 -9.38 0.02
N VAL A 110 -5.41 -9.45 -0.75
CA VAL A 110 -5.48 -10.28 -1.96
C VAL A 110 -4.45 -9.78 -2.98
N LEU A 111 -4.40 -8.48 -3.26
CA LEU A 111 -3.40 -7.90 -4.17
C LEU A 111 -1.96 -8.17 -3.70
N LEU A 112 -1.71 -8.13 -2.39
CA LEU A 112 -0.40 -8.40 -1.83
C LEU A 112 0.03 -9.86 -2.03
N HIS A 113 -0.90 -10.81 -1.90
CA HIS A 113 -0.64 -12.22 -2.22
C HIS A 113 -0.38 -12.44 -3.72
N GLU A 114 -1.11 -11.75 -4.59
CA GLU A 114 -0.85 -11.78 -6.04
C GLU A 114 0.54 -11.20 -6.37
N LEU A 115 0.91 -10.07 -5.75
CA LEU A 115 2.25 -9.47 -5.87
C LEU A 115 3.35 -10.40 -5.35
N GLU A 116 3.09 -11.12 -4.26
CA GLU A 116 4.03 -12.11 -3.73
C GLU A 116 4.29 -13.23 -4.72
N SER A 117 3.23 -13.77 -5.34
CA SER A 117 3.36 -14.80 -6.39
C SER A 117 4.19 -14.31 -7.56
N LEU A 118 3.85 -13.14 -8.12
CA LEU A 118 4.59 -12.57 -9.26
C LEU A 118 6.06 -12.32 -8.94
N LYS A 119 6.36 -11.91 -7.70
CA LYS A 119 7.72 -11.72 -7.22
C LYS A 119 8.48 -13.06 -7.17
N GLU A 120 7.88 -14.13 -6.67
CA GLU A 120 8.51 -15.45 -6.67
C GLU A 120 8.74 -15.97 -8.10
N ASP A 121 7.77 -15.78 -9.00
CA ASP A 121 7.89 -16.15 -10.42
C ASP A 121 9.09 -15.45 -11.08
N ALA A 122 9.25 -14.15 -10.83
CA ALA A 122 10.38 -13.38 -11.32
C ALA A 122 11.74 -13.85 -10.77
N ILE A 123 11.79 -14.22 -9.48
CA ILE A 123 12.99 -14.80 -8.87
C ILE A 123 13.34 -16.14 -9.54
N ASP A 124 12.34 -16.99 -9.76
CA ASP A 124 12.52 -18.29 -10.41
C ASP A 124 13.00 -18.15 -11.86
N ILE A 125 12.53 -17.14 -12.59
CA ILE A 125 13.02 -16.85 -13.94
C ILE A 125 14.46 -16.35 -13.91
N ALA A 126 14.80 -15.42 -13.01
CA ALA A 126 16.16 -14.95 -12.85
C ALA A 126 17.14 -16.07 -12.50
N GLN A 127 16.73 -17.01 -11.63
CA GLN A 127 17.54 -18.18 -11.32
C GLN A 127 17.70 -19.12 -12.52
N ARG A 128 16.64 -19.32 -13.32
CA ARG A 128 16.70 -20.14 -14.54
C ARG A 128 17.67 -19.53 -15.56
N VAL A 129 17.54 -18.23 -15.84
CA VAL A 129 18.45 -17.49 -16.73
C VAL A 129 19.89 -17.63 -16.26
N ASN A 130 20.16 -17.40 -14.97
CA ASN A 130 21.51 -17.50 -14.40
C ASN A 130 22.12 -18.92 -14.56
N ARG A 131 21.33 -19.97 -14.30
CA ARG A 131 21.78 -21.36 -14.53
C ARG A 131 22.08 -21.63 -15.99
N SER A 132 21.24 -21.17 -16.91
CA SER A 132 21.43 -21.33 -18.36
C SER A 132 22.70 -20.60 -18.83
N THR A 133 22.93 -19.37 -18.40
CA THR A 133 24.14 -18.59 -18.72
C THR A 133 25.39 -19.28 -18.18
N THR A 134 25.36 -19.78 -16.94
CA THR A 134 26.50 -20.51 -16.35
C THR A 134 26.81 -21.79 -17.14
N GLN A 135 25.80 -22.58 -17.49
CA GLN A 135 25.96 -23.80 -18.29
C GLN A 135 26.53 -23.51 -19.68
N PHE A 136 26.07 -22.41 -20.30
CA PHE A 136 26.59 -21.94 -21.58
C PHE A 136 28.10 -21.62 -21.48
N LEU A 137 28.50 -20.83 -20.47
CA LEU A 137 29.90 -20.46 -20.23
C LEU A 137 30.78 -21.69 -19.96
N ASP A 138 30.34 -22.63 -19.13
CA ASP A 138 31.11 -23.84 -18.77
C ASP A 138 31.40 -24.74 -19.99
N MET A 139 30.42 -24.91 -20.88
CA MET A 139 30.57 -25.69 -22.11
C MET A 139 31.60 -25.07 -23.06
N HIS A 140 31.69 -23.74 -23.10
CA HIS A 140 32.62 -23.00 -23.96
C HIS A 140 34.04 -22.88 -23.37
N ILE A 141 34.23 -23.06 -22.06
CA ILE A 141 35.57 -23.10 -21.44
C ILE A 141 36.27 -24.45 -21.66
N SER A 142 35.50 -25.54 -21.81
CA SER A 142 36.02 -26.90 -22.02
C SER A 142 36.54 -27.15 -23.44
N ASP A 143 35.95 -26.50 -24.45
CA ASP A 143 36.28 -26.71 -25.87
C ASP A 143 37.28 -25.67 -26.39
N LYS A 144 38.55 -25.78 -25.96
CA LYS A 144 39.65 -24.91 -26.41
C LYS A 144 40.07 -25.09 -27.87
N GLU A 145 39.44 -25.99 -28.61
CA GLU A 145 39.81 -26.34 -29.99
C GLU A 145 38.59 -26.57 -30.88
N ARG A 146 37.88 -25.50 -31.29
CA ARG A 146 37.41 -25.28 -32.68
C ARG A 146 36.44 -24.10 -32.82
N LEU A 147 36.84 -23.19 -33.71
CA LEU A 147 36.03 -22.34 -34.60
C LEU A 147 35.44 -21.04 -34.02
N SER A 148 35.64 -19.97 -34.82
CA SER A 148 35.04 -18.63 -34.81
C SER A 148 34.05 -18.33 -33.68
N PHE A 149 34.57 -17.68 -32.65
CA PHE A 149 33.82 -17.15 -31.52
C PHE A 149 33.06 -15.89 -31.97
N GLU A 150 31.74 -15.86 -31.78
CA GLU A 150 30.97 -14.61 -31.79
C GLU A 150 30.98 -14.10 -30.35
N GLU A 151 31.97 -13.26 -29.99
CA GLU A 151 32.03 -12.54 -28.68
C GLU A 151 30.69 -11.90 -28.31
N GLU A 152 29.93 -11.53 -29.33
CA GLU A 152 28.59 -10.95 -29.27
C GLU A 152 27.59 -11.84 -28.51
N ASP A 153 27.54 -13.15 -28.79
CA ASP A 153 26.63 -14.11 -28.11
C ASP A 153 26.94 -14.26 -26.61
N MET A 154 28.23 -14.22 -26.24
CA MET A 154 28.66 -14.32 -24.85
C MET A 154 28.31 -13.04 -24.06
N VAL A 155 28.56 -11.88 -24.69
CA VAL A 155 28.21 -10.58 -24.12
C VAL A 155 26.70 -10.43 -23.94
N GLU A 156 25.92 -10.89 -24.91
CA GLU A 156 24.45 -10.88 -24.86
C GLU A 156 23.90 -11.75 -23.71
N SER A 157 24.45 -12.95 -23.53
CA SER A 157 24.02 -13.87 -22.45
C SER A 157 24.31 -13.32 -21.05
N LEU A 158 25.48 -12.69 -20.86
CA LEU A 158 25.85 -12.03 -19.60
C LEU A 158 24.96 -10.80 -19.31
N HIS A 159 24.71 -9.99 -20.34
CA HIS A 159 23.83 -8.83 -20.22
C HIS A 159 22.40 -9.24 -19.85
N LEU A 160 21.90 -10.35 -20.41
CA LEU A 160 20.61 -10.91 -20.07
C LEU A 160 20.52 -11.36 -18.61
N GLN A 161 21.55 -12.06 -18.11
CA GLN A 161 21.62 -12.48 -16.72
C GLN A 161 21.57 -11.29 -15.75
N ASP A 162 22.35 -10.25 -16.03
CA ASP A 162 22.37 -9.02 -15.24
C ASP A 162 21.01 -8.32 -15.26
N LYS A 163 20.39 -8.20 -16.45
CA LYS A 163 19.05 -7.62 -16.61
C LYS A 163 18.01 -8.38 -15.79
N SER A 164 17.96 -9.71 -15.91
CA SER A 164 16.96 -10.54 -15.23
C SER A 164 17.11 -10.48 -13.71
N THR A 165 18.33 -10.54 -13.20
CA THR A 165 18.63 -10.42 -11.77
C THR A 165 18.25 -9.05 -11.23
N SER A 166 18.52 -7.98 -11.98
CA SER A 166 18.15 -6.61 -11.61
C SER A 166 16.62 -6.43 -11.53
N HIS A 167 15.87 -6.97 -12.49
CA HIS A 167 14.39 -6.89 -12.48
C HIS A 167 13.80 -7.65 -11.29
N ALA A 168 14.21 -8.89 -11.06
CA ALA A 168 13.74 -9.68 -9.92
C ALA A 168 14.06 -9.00 -8.58
N THR A 169 15.24 -8.38 -8.46
CA THR A 169 15.63 -7.61 -7.28
C THR A 169 14.71 -6.40 -7.09
N LEU A 170 14.45 -5.63 -8.15
CA LEU A 170 13.57 -4.47 -8.10
C LEU A 170 12.13 -4.85 -7.72
N MET A 171 11.60 -5.92 -8.31
CA MET A 171 10.27 -6.47 -7.98
C MET A 171 10.20 -6.90 -6.50
N ALA A 172 11.24 -7.56 -5.99
CA ALA A 172 11.32 -7.92 -4.57
C ALA A 172 11.35 -6.70 -3.65
N VAL A 173 12.06 -5.64 -4.02
CA VAL A 173 12.06 -4.38 -3.26
C VAL A 173 10.67 -3.75 -3.26
N ILE A 174 10.03 -3.63 -4.44
CA ILE A 174 8.67 -3.09 -4.58
C ILE A 174 7.70 -3.89 -3.70
N TYR A 175 7.66 -5.22 -3.83
CA TYR A 175 6.81 -6.06 -2.98
C TYR A 175 7.03 -5.78 -1.48
N ASN A 176 8.28 -5.70 -1.03
CA ASN A 176 8.58 -5.47 0.38
C ASN A 176 8.10 -4.08 0.86
N MET A 177 8.22 -3.05 0.01
CA MET A 177 7.69 -1.70 0.30
C MET A 177 6.18 -1.76 0.54
N PHE A 178 5.44 -2.39 -0.37
CA PHE A 178 3.97 -2.52 -0.28
C PHE A 178 3.52 -3.42 0.88
N ARG A 179 4.29 -4.47 1.21
CA ARG A 179 4.03 -5.30 2.39
C ARG A 179 4.14 -4.51 3.69
N LEU A 180 5.19 -3.70 3.83
CA LEU A 180 5.38 -2.85 5.01
C LEU A 180 4.31 -1.78 5.12
N ASP A 181 3.95 -1.18 3.99
CA ASP A 181 2.88 -0.20 3.91
C ASP A 181 1.51 -0.80 4.29
N TYR A 182 1.18 -1.99 3.78
CA TYR A 182 0.00 -2.74 4.21
C TYR A 182 -0.01 -3.01 5.72
N ALA A 183 1.11 -3.46 6.28
CA ALA A 183 1.21 -3.73 7.72
C ALA A 183 1.00 -2.48 8.57
N MET A 184 1.39 -1.30 8.07
CA MET A 184 1.07 -0.02 8.70
C MET A 184 -0.43 0.28 8.62
N GLN A 185 -1.03 0.15 7.44
CA GLN A 185 -2.47 0.38 7.24
C GLN A 185 -3.33 -0.54 8.11
N GLU A 186 -2.98 -1.82 8.20
CA GLU A 186 -3.65 -2.80 9.06
C GLU A 186 -3.58 -2.39 10.54
N LYS A 187 -2.41 -1.93 11.01
CA LYS A 187 -2.26 -1.42 12.38
C LYS A 187 -3.12 -0.19 12.63
N ILE A 188 -3.15 0.76 11.69
CA ILE A 188 -3.99 1.95 11.79
C ILE A 188 -5.46 1.53 11.90
N ILE A 189 -5.96 0.75 10.94
CA ILE A 189 -7.37 0.36 10.90
C ILE A 189 -7.78 -0.44 12.14
N ASN A 190 -6.95 -1.36 12.60
CA ASN A 190 -7.25 -2.17 13.79
C ASN A 190 -7.15 -1.37 15.10
N SER A 191 -6.43 -0.24 15.11
CA SER A 191 -6.32 0.63 16.27
C SER A 191 -7.49 1.62 16.40
N ILE A 192 -8.22 1.86 15.31
CA ILE A 192 -9.34 2.80 15.28
C ILE A 192 -10.56 2.14 15.92
N ASN A 193 -11.04 2.74 17.00
CA ASN A 193 -12.27 2.33 17.66
C ASN A 193 -13.11 3.55 18.10
N LEU A 194 -14.39 3.33 18.37
CA LEU A 194 -15.34 4.39 18.71
C LEU A 194 -15.16 4.99 20.12
N VAL A 195 -14.47 4.29 21.02
CA VAL A 195 -14.53 4.56 22.47
C VAL A 195 -13.22 5.15 23.00
N ASP A 196 -12.09 4.69 22.51
CA ASP A 196 -10.76 4.95 23.07
C ASP A 196 -9.88 5.81 22.15
N THR A 197 -10.27 6.01 20.88
CA THR A 197 -9.44 6.76 19.92
C THR A 197 -9.40 8.24 20.26
N LYS A 198 -8.23 8.72 20.71
CA LYS A 198 -7.98 10.14 20.96
C LYS A 198 -7.81 10.90 19.63
N SER A 199 -8.21 12.17 19.61
CA SER A 199 -8.12 13.02 18.42
C SER A 199 -6.68 13.14 17.89
N GLU A 200 -5.72 13.37 18.78
CA GLU A 200 -4.27 13.47 18.46
C GLU A 200 -3.70 12.19 17.81
N GLN A 201 -4.16 11.02 18.26
CA GLN A 201 -3.74 9.73 17.69
C GLN A 201 -4.30 9.56 16.29
N LEU A 202 -5.54 10.00 16.08
CA LEU A 202 -6.22 9.90 14.80
C LEU A 202 -5.62 10.83 13.75
N GLU A 203 -5.27 12.06 14.13
CA GLU A 203 -4.50 12.98 13.27
C GLU A 203 -3.15 12.36 12.85
N SER A 204 -2.46 11.72 13.82
CA SER A 204 -1.21 11.02 13.55
C SER A 204 -1.40 9.86 12.55
N TYR A 205 -2.51 9.12 12.66
CA TYR A 205 -2.84 8.04 11.72
C TYR A 205 -3.13 8.55 10.31
N CYS A 206 -3.94 9.61 10.16
CA CYS A 206 -4.18 10.23 8.86
C CYS A 206 -2.89 10.74 8.23
N PHE A 207 -2.02 11.35 9.04
CA PHE A 207 -0.74 11.84 8.58
C PHE A 207 0.17 10.69 8.09
N MET A 208 0.30 9.62 8.86
CA MET A 208 1.06 8.43 8.48
C MET A 208 0.51 7.77 7.21
N TRP A 209 -0.82 7.69 7.08
CA TRP A 209 -1.49 7.15 5.90
C TRP A 209 -1.14 7.95 4.64
N LYS A 210 -1.16 9.28 4.74
CA LYS A 210 -0.82 10.17 3.62
C LYS A 210 0.66 10.13 3.27
N LEU A 211 1.53 10.02 4.27
CA LEU A 211 2.99 10.04 4.05
C LEU A 211 3.52 8.79 3.36
N ARG A 212 2.87 7.63 3.52
CA ARG A 212 3.34 6.35 2.95
C ARG A 212 4.84 6.10 3.22
N PRO A 213 5.33 6.15 4.47
CA PRO A 213 6.76 6.24 4.78
C PRO A 213 7.60 5.03 4.31
N TYR A 214 6.96 3.90 3.99
CA TYR A 214 7.62 2.71 3.47
C TYR A 214 7.72 2.69 1.95
N ILE A 215 7.07 3.63 1.27
CA ILE A 215 7.13 3.75 -0.18
C ILE A 215 8.24 4.71 -0.55
N ASN A 216 9.16 4.23 -1.38
CA ASN A 216 10.21 5.02 -1.97
C ASN A 216 9.83 5.40 -3.41
N ASP A 217 9.54 6.68 -3.64
CA ASP A 217 9.17 7.20 -4.95
C ASP A 217 10.27 7.03 -6.01
N ASP A 218 11.55 7.03 -5.63
CA ASP A 218 12.65 6.79 -6.57
C ASP A 218 12.64 5.35 -7.09
N VAL A 219 12.36 4.39 -6.21
CA VAL A 219 12.21 2.98 -6.59
C VAL A 219 10.99 2.81 -7.49
N MET A 220 9.87 3.45 -7.14
CA MET A 220 8.68 3.43 -7.99
C MET A 220 8.93 4.05 -9.36
N ARG A 221 9.61 5.19 -9.42
CA ARG A 221 10.00 5.83 -10.70
C ARG A 221 10.92 4.95 -11.54
N GLN A 222 11.87 4.26 -10.93
CA GLN A 222 12.70 3.26 -11.63
C GLN A 222 11.83 2.13 -12.15
N GLY A 223 10.86 1.69 -11.33
CA GLY A 223 9.81 0.77 -11.70
C GLY A 223 9.16 1.12 -13.04
N TRP A 224 8.52 2.28 -13.07
CA TRP A 224 7.77 2.75 -14.23
C TRP A 224 8.61 3.02 -15.48
N LYS A 225 9.91 3.31 -15.36
CA LYS A 225 10.81 3.50 -16.51
C LYS A 225 11.05 2.23 -17.32
N LEU A 226 10.79 1.07 -16.73
CA LEU A 226 10.99 -0.23 -17.37
C LEU A 226 9.73 -0.70 -18.12
N VAL A 227 8.63 0.06 -18.04
CA VAL A 227 7.44 -0.12 -18.88
C VAL A 227 7.69 0.56 -20.24
N PRO A 228 7.44 -0.13 -21.37
CA PRO A 228 7.53 0.43 -22.72
C PRO A 228 6.61 1.63 -22.99
#